data_AF-A0A973JUU3-F1
#
_entry.id   AF-A0A973JUU3-F1
#
_cell.length_a   1.000
_cell.length_b   1.000
_cell.length_c   1.000
_cell.angle_alpha   90.00
_cell.angle_beta   90.00
_cell.angle_gamma   90.00
#
_symmetry.space_group_name_H-M   'P 1'
#
loop_
_entity.id
_entity.type
_entity.pdbx_description
1 polymer ?
#
loop_
_entity_poly.entity_id
_entity_poly.type
_entity_poly.pdbx_seq_one_letter_code
_entity_poly.pdbx_strand_id
1 'polypeptide(L)'
;GHRARGLKGEALGPVSLALQLTDEDDRPLAYDPVLREALLHHLALRVAWHYEQLSTYTDHVIFCLDEPFLDALDLPLCPFERDEGMDMIGRLLADMPGCRGLCVGGDVAWATLLALPVDLVLFDAYEHGASPIEEAAAVADFIGRGGMLGWGIVPVDPGALAQERADLLAHRLEMAVDYLATASGLDQRRIFDASLITSSDSLSTLSVEGAEQALRMCAAISQRLREAHGLG
;
A
#
# COMPACT_ATOMS: atom_id res chain seq x y z
N GLY A 1 27.52 -2.94 -12.02
CA GLY A 1 26.23 -2.22 -12.03
C GLY A 1 25.35 -2.82 -10.96
N HIS A 2 24.71 -2.00 -10.13
CA HIS A 2 23.77 -2.50 -9.13
C HIS A 2 22.59 -3.15 -9.86
N ARG A 3 22.43 -4.46 -9.71
CA ARG A 3 21.25 -5.18 -10.21
C ARG A 3 20.17 -5.04 -9.14
N ALA A 4 19.00 -4.52 -9.51
CA ALA A 4 17.88 -4.38 -8.59
C ALA A 4 17.53 -5.75 -8.00
N ARG A 5 17.30 -5.83 -6.68
CA ARG A 5 16.91 -7.07 -5.99
C ARG A 5 15.45 -7.47 -6.27
N GLY A 6 14.63 -6.49 -6.62
CA GLY A 6 13.25 -6.64 -7.05
C GLY A 6 12.77 -5.34 -7.69
N LEU A 7 11.64 -5.41 -8.38
CA LEU A 7 10.98 -4.27 -9.00
C LEU A 7 9.55 -4.15 -8.46
N LYS A 8 9.15 -2.94 -8.11
CA LYS A 8 7.76 -2.60 -7.81
C LYS A 8 7.13 -1.99 -9.07
N GLY A 9 6.14 -2.66 -9.63
CA GLY A 9 5.21 -2.08 -10.60
C GLY A 9 4.04 -1.44 -9.89
N GLU A 10 3.44 -0.43 -10.52
CA GLU A 10 2.29 0.27 -9.96
C GLU A 10 1.32 0.69 -11.07
N ALA A 11 0.03 0.67 -10.76
CA ALA A 11 -1.03 1.24 -11.56
C ALA A 11 -2.14 1.77 -10.63
N LEU A 12 -2.84 2.80 -11.07
CA LEU A 12 -4.04 3.26 -10.34
C LEU A 12 -5.09 2.15 -10.31
N GLY A 13 -5.71 1.95 -9.16
CA GLY A 13 -6.75 0.96 -8.94
C GLY A 13 -8.09 1.32 -9.60
N PRO A 14 -9.00 0.33 -9.71
CA PRO A 14 -10.24 0.48 -10.46
C PRO A 14 -11.20 1.51 -9.85
N VAL A 15 -11.24 1.70 -8.54
CA VAL A 15 -12.15 2.67 -7.89
C VAL A 15 -11.67 4.09 -8.18
N SER A 16 -10.42 4.40 -7.85
CA SER A 16 -9.83 5.72 -8.05
C SER A 16 -9.79 6.11 -9.53
N LEU A 17 -9.51 5.15 -10.43
CA LEU A 17 -9.50 5.42 -11.87
C LEU A 17 -10.91 5.70 -12.41
N ALA A 18 -11.93 4.98 -11.93
CA ALA A 18 -13.32 5.21 -12.34
C ALA A 18 -13.86 6.56 -11.86
N LEU A 19 -13.39 7.05 -10.70
CA LEU A 19 -13.73 8.38 -10.19
C LEU A 19 -13.04 9.52 -10.97
N GLN A 20 -11.89 9.25 -11.60
CA GLN A 20 -11.08 10.25 -12.29
C GLN A 20 -11.33 10.34 -13.81
N LEU A 21 -11.55 9.21 -14.47
CA LEU A 21 -11.83 9.19 -15.90
C LEU A 21 -13.28 9.59 -16.15
N THR A 22 -13.51 10.35 -17.22
CA THR A 22 -14.85 10.79 -17.62
C THR A 22 -15.25 10.25 -18.99
N ASP A 23 -16.55 10.15 -19.22
CA ASP A 23 -17.16 9.89 -20.52
C ASP A 23 -17.20 11.16 -21.39
N GLU A 24 -17.88 11.10 -22.55
CA GLU A 24 -18.05 12.23 -23.47
C GLU A 24 -18.87 13.41 -22.90
N ASP A 25 -19.60 13.19 -21.82
CA ASP A 25 -20.46 14.18 -21.15
C ASP A 25 -19.80 14.73 -19.86
N ASP A 26 -18.48 14.54 -19.70
CA ASP A 26 -17.68 14.91 -18.52
C ASP A 26 -18.16 14.24 -17.22
N ARG A 27 -18.83 13.07 -17.31
CA ARG A 27 -19.27 12.32 -16.13
C ARG A 27 -18.26 11.24 -15.77
N PRO A 28 -17.88 11.09 -14.48
CA PRO A 28 -17.00 10.01 -14.06
C PRO A 28 -17.50 8.63 -14.49
N LEU A 29 -16.61 7.78 -14.98
CA LEU A 29 -16.96 6.42 -15.41
C LEU A 29 -17.61 5.59 -14.30
N ALA A 30 -17.36 5.95 -13.05
CA ALA A 30 -17.96 5.34 -11.87
C ALA A 30 -19.50 5.33 -11.89
N TYR A 31 -20.16 6.22 -12.64
CA TYR A 31 -21.63 6.27 -12.75
C TYR A 31 -22.22 5.24 -13.72
N ASP A 32 -21.42 4.64 -14.61
CA ASP A 32 -21.90 3.69 -15.63
C ASP A 32 -21.35 2.27 -15.35
N PRO A 33 -22.20 1.30 -14.97
CA PRO A 33 -21.78 -0.08 -14.71
C PRO A 33 -21.06 -0.76 -15.87
N VAL A 34 -21.44 -0.44 -17.12
CA VAL A 34 -20.81 -1.01 -18.32
C VAL A 34 -19.41 -0.45 -18.51
N LEU A 35 -19.24 0.85 -18.32
CA LEU A 35 -17.92 1.49 -18.42
C LEU A 35 -17.00 1.06 -17.27
N ARG A 36 -17.53 0.84 -16.06
CA ARG A 36 -16.78 0.25 -14.93
C ARG A 36 -16.27 -1.15 -15.24
N GLU A 37 -17.12 -2.01 -15.79
CA GLU A 37 -16.70 -3.37 -16.15
C GLU A 37 -15.69 -3.35 -17.32
N ALA A 38 -15.85 -2.46 -18.29
CA ALA A 38 -14.87 -2.27 -19.36
C ALA A 38 -13.52 -1.76 -18.83
N LEU A 39 -13.54 -0.83 -17.87
CA LEU A 39 -12.36 -0.31 -17.18
C LEU A 39 -11.61 -1.42 -16.43
N LEU A 40 -12.34 -2.29 -15.72
CA LEU A 40 -11.77 -3.40 -14.97
C LEU A 40 -11.03 -4.38 -15.90
N HIS A 41 -11.64 -4.76 -17.03
CA HIS A 41 -10.98 -5.59 -18.04
C HIS A 41 -9.76 -4.90 -18.65
N HIS A 42 -9.84 -3.60 -18.94
CA HIS A 42 -8.72 -2.82 -19.45
C HIS A 42 -7.55 -2.81 -18.46
N LEU A 43 -7.83 -2.59 -17.17
CA LEU A 43 -6.83 -2.61 -16.11
C LEU A 43 -6.19 -3.99 -15.96
N ALA A 44 -6.98 -5.07 -15.96
CA ALA A 44 -6.45 -6.43 -15.89
C ALA A 44 -5.41 -6.71 -17.00
N LEU A 45 -5.75 -6.37 -18.25
CA LEU A 45 -4.84 -6.52 -19.38
C LEU A 45 -3.58 -5.64 -19.24
N ARG A 46 -3.76 -4.39 -18.80
CA ARG A 46 -2.65 -3.44 -18.64
C ARG A 46 -1.69 -3.87 -17.53
N VAL A 47 -2.23 -4.31 -16.39
CA VAL A 47 -1.44 -4.80 -15.25
C VAL A 47 -0.69 -6.08 -15.62
N ALA A 48 -1.36 -7.04 -16.26
CA ALA A 48 -0.71 -8.27 -16.73
C ALA A 48 0.45 -7.96 -17.69
N TRP A 49 0.21 -7.11 -18.69
CA TRP A 49 1.27 -6.70 -19.62
C TRP A 49 2.43 -5.99 -18.91
N HIS A 50 2.14 -5.06 -18.00
CA HIS A 50 3.18 -4.33 -17.26
C HIS A 50 3.99 -5.26 -16.36
N TYR A 51 3.34 -6.21 -15.66
CA TYR A 51 4.02 -7.24 -14.88
C TYR A 51 4.94 -8.09 -15.76
N GLU A 52 4.49 -8.51 -16.94
CA GLU A 52 5.32 -9.27 -17.89
C GLU A 52 6.56 -8.47 -18.30
N GLN A 53 6.42 -7.17 -18.58
CA GLN A 53 7.56 -6.31 -18.93
C GLN A 53 8.58 -6.24 -17.78
N LEU A 54 8.12 -6.04 -16.55
CA LEU A 54 9.00 -5.98 -15.37
C LEU A 54 9.69 -7.32 -15.10
N SER A 55 8.97 -8.43 -15.34
CA SER A 55 9.48 -9.78 -15.16
C SER A 55 10.63 -10.14 -16.12
N THR A 56 10.80 -9.38 -17.21
CA THR A 56 11.98 -9.54 -18.09
C THR A 56 13.30 -9.12 -17.43
N TYR A 57 13.24 -8.33 -16.35
CA TYR A 57 14.42 -7.80 -15.65
C TYR A 57 14.74 -8.57 -14.35
N THR A 58 13.74 -9.12 -13.68
CA THR A 58 13.87 -9.83 -12.39
C THR A 58 12.72 -10.80 -12.15
N ASP A 59 12.97 -11.89 -11.44
CA ASP A 59 11.94 -12.82 -10.96
C ASP A 59 11.19 -12.29 -9.72
N HIS A 60 11.69 -11.20 -9.12
CA HIS A 60 11.11 -10.58 -7.92
C HIS A 60 10.34 -9.32 -8.30
N VAL A 61 9.11 -9.49 -8.76
CA VAL A 61 8.19 -8.39 -9.08
C VAL A 61 7.07 -8.34 -8.03
N ILE A 62 6.85 -7.16 -7.47
CA ILE A 62 5.65 -6.82 -6.70
C ILE A 62 4.86 -5.86 -7.56
N PHE A 63 3.57 -6.11 -7.77
CA PHE A 63 2.73 -5.19 -8.53
C PHE A 63 1.65 -4.63 -7.62
N CYS A 64 1.60 -3.31 -7.49
CA CYS A 64 0.68 -2.62 -6.60
C CYS A 64 -0.44 -1.96 -7.40
N LEU A 65 -1.67 -2.10 -6.92
CA LEU A 65 -2.76 -1.19 -7.25
C LEU A 65 -2.71 -0.03 -6.28
N ASP A 66 -2.87 1.19 -6.77
CA ASP A 66 -2.89 2.40 -5.96
C ASP A 66 -4.30 2.98 -5.90
N GLU A 67 -4.89 3.01 -4.70
CA GLU A 67 -6.24 3.50 -4.44
C GLU A 67 -6.23 4.72 -3.51
N PRO A 68 -5.78 5.89 -3.98
CA PRO A 68 -5.71 7.12 -3.17
C PRO A 68 -7.09 7.69 -2.84
N PHE A 69 -8.17 7.26 -3.51
CA PHE A 69 -9.54 7.70 -3.27
C PHE A 69 -10.42 6.58 -2.71
N LEU A 70 -9.83 5.60 -2.02
CA LEU A 70 -10.59 4.50 -1.44
C LEU A 70 -11.54 4.97 -0.34
N ASP A 71 -11.11 5.94 0.45
CA ASP A 71 -11.90 6.62 1.47
C ASP A 71 -13.12 7.35 0.87
N ALA A 72 -13.11 7.68 -0.42
CA ALA A 72 -14.28 8.25 -1.08
C ALA A 72 -15.49 7.31 -1.07
N LEU A 73 -15.31 5.99 -0.92
CA LEU A 73 -16.42 5.03 -0.75
C LEU A 73 -17.26 5.30 0.50
N ASP A 74 -16.73 6.02 1.47
CA ASP A 74 -17.44 6.45 2.68
C ASP A 74 -18.28 7.72 2.48
N LEU A 75 -18.08 8.43 1.37
CA LEU A 75 -18.73 9.71 1.14
C LEU A 75 -20.16 9.52 0.60
N PRO A 76 -21.16 10.28 1.10
CA PRO A 76 -22.56 10.15 0.65
C PRO A 76 -22.80 10.42 -0.84
N LEU A 77 -21.87 11.11 -1.50
CA LEU A 77 -21.94 11.46 -2.92
C LEU A 77 -21.12 10.52 -3.81
N CYS A 78 -20.54 9.47 -3.23
CA CYS A 78 -19.80 8.48 -4.00
C CYS A 78 -20.77 7.71 -4.90
N PRO A 79 -20.47 7.58 -6.20
CA PRO A 79 -21.27 6.77 -7.12
C PRO A 79 -21.17 5.25 -6.86
N PHE A 80 -20.27 4.83 -5.98
CA PHE A 80 -20.07 3.43 -5.60
C PHE A 80 -20.81 3.09 -4.31
N GLU A 81 -21.39 1.89 -4.27
CA GLU A 81 -21.55 1.19 -2.99
C GLU A 81 -20.18 0.65 -2.55
N ARG A 82 -19.89 0.68 -1.25
CA ARG A 82 -18.59 0.20 -0.74
C ARG A 82 -18.26 -1.21 -1.20
N ASP A 83 -19.23 -2.13 -1.06
CA ASP A 83 -19.04 -3.54 -1.40
C ASP A 83 -18.72 -3.72 -2.89
N GLU A 84 -19.29 -2.89 -3.75
CA GLU A 84 -19.00 -2.90 -5.18
C GLU A 84 -17.58 -2.43 -5.49
N GLY A 85 -17.12 -1.33 -4.85
CA GLY A 85 -15.74 -0.87 -5.00
C GLY A 85 -14.72 -1.90 -4.52
N MET A 86 -14.98 -2.54 -3.38
CA MET A 86 -14.13 -3.58 -2.83
C MET A 86 -14.13 -4.85 -3.68
N ASP A 87 -15.28 -5.24 -4.27
CA ASP A 87 -15.37 -6.35 -5.23
C ASP A 87 -14.52 -6.08 -6.48
N MET A 88 -14.59 -4.87 -7.05
CA MET A 88 -13.78 -4.50 -8.22
C MET A 88 -12.28 -4.63 -7.94
N ILE A 89 -11.81 -4.14 -6.78
CA ILE A 89 -10.41 -4.27 -6.36
C ILE A 89 -10.06 -5.75 -6.17
N GLY A 90 -10.91 -6.51 -5.47
CA GLY A 90 -10.72 -7.93 -5.21
C GLY A 90 -10.61 -8.78 -6.48
N ARG A 91 -11.49 -8.53 -7.45
CA ARG A 91 -11.48 -9.20 -8.76
C ARG A 91 -10.19 -8.91 -9.53
N LEU A 92 -9.75 -7.65 -9.57
CA LEU A 92 -8.49 -7.29 -10.24
C LEU A 92 -7.29 -7.95 -9.55
N LEU A 93 -7.22 -7.90 -8.22
CA LEU A 93 -6.15 -8.55 -7.45
C LEU A 93 -6.14 -10.08 -7.67
N ALA A 94 -7.30 -10.72 -7.78
CA ALA A 94 -7.38 -12.17 -8.02
C ALA A 94 -6.75 -12.58 -9.35
N ASP A 95 -6.87 -11.74 -10.38
CA ASP A 95 -6.33 -11.97 -11.73
C ASP A 95 -4.86 -11.52 -11.88
N MET A 96 -4.32 -10.81 -10.89
CA MET A 96 -2.94 -10.30 -10.94
C MET A 96 -1.91 -11.41 -10.71
N PRO A 97 -0.83 -11.46 -11.52
CA PRO A 97 0.28 -12.37 -11.31
C PRO A 97 1.22 -11.90 -10.21
N GLY A 98 1.97 -12.85 -9.63
CA GLY A 98 3.05 -12.55 -8.68
C GLY A 98 2.57 -12.06 -7.32
N CYS A 99 3.38 -11.21 -6.67
CA CYS A 99 3.03 -10.60 -5.39
C CYS A 99 2.11 -9.40 -5.61
N ARG A 100 0.91 -9.47 -5.04
CA ARG A 100 -0.19 -8.52 -5.23
C ARG A 100 -0.16 -7.48 -4.12
N GLY A 101 0.19 -6.25 -4.48
CA GLY A 101 0.20 -5.12 -3.58
C GLY A 101 -1.04 -4.25 -3.71
N LEU A 102 -1.42 -3.59 -2.62
CA LEU A 102 -2.40 -2.53 -2.59
C LEU A 102 -1.83 -1.36 -1.79
N CYS A 103 -1.66 -0.20 -2.44
CA CYS A 103 -1.38 1.07 -1.78
C CYS A 103 -2.71 1.74 -1.47
N VAL A 104 -2.89 2.16 -0.22
CA VAL A 104 -4.10 2.87 0.21
C VAL A 104 -3.75 4.18 0.89
N GLY A 105 -4.52 5.21 0.56
CA GLY A 105 -4.53 6.49 1.25
C GLY A 105 -5.70 6.57 2.23
N GLY A 106 -5.55 7.43 3.25
CA GLY A 106 -6.62 7.78 4.18
C GLY A 106 -7.03 6.69 5.17
N ASP A 107 -8.23 6.86 5.72
CA ASP A 107 -8.84 5.91 6.65
C ASP A 107 -9.58 4.81 5.88
N VAL A 108 -9.29 3.55 6.18
CA VAL A 108 -9.77 2.40 5.42
C VAL A 108 -10.34 1.34 6.35
N ALA A 109 -11.39 0.65 5.90
CA ALA A 109 -11.95 -0.51 6.58
C ALA A 109 -10.99 -1.71 6.45
N TRP A 110 -10.11 -1.91 7.43
CA TRP A 110 -9.01 -2.87 7.36
C TRP A 110 -9.51 -4.30 7.24
N ALA A 111 -10.55 -4.72 7.96
CA ALA A 111 -11.04 -6.09 7.85
C ALA A 111 -11.50 -6.45 6.44
N THR A 112 -12.20 -5.53 5.77
CA THR A 112 -12.67 -5.74 4.39
C THR A 112 -11.50 -5.76 3.41
N LEU A 113 -10.59 -4.81 3.54
CA LEU A 113 -9.40 -4.71 2.69
C LEU A 113 -8.49 -5.92 2.86
N LEU A 114 -8.21 -6.30 4.10
CA LEU A 114 -7.41 -7.46 4.45
C LEU A 114 -8.14 -8.78 4.20
N ALA A 115 -9.40 -8.81 3.78
CA ALA A 115 -10.05 -10.04 3.32
C ALA A 115 -9.82 -10.28 1.81
N LEU A 116 -9.36 -9.27 1.07
CA LEU A 116 -9.09 -9.36 -0.36
C LEU A 116 -7.91 -10.31 -0.67
N PRO A 117 -7.79 -10.81 -1.91
CA PRO A 117 -6.65 -11.60 -2.37
C PRO A 117 -5.38 -10.74 -2.58
N VAL A 118 -5.01 -9.96 -1.56
CA VAL A 118 -3.81 -9.13 -1.49
C VAL A 118 -2.71 -9.82 -0.68
N ASP A 119 -1.45 -9.62 -1.05
CA ASP A 119 -0.27 -10.14 -0.36
C ASP A 119 0.49 -9.06 0.41
N LEU A 120 0.44 -7.81 -0.06
CA LEU A 120 1.10 -6.66 0.55
C LEU A 120 0.17 -5.46 0.61
N VAL A 121 0.01 -4.85 1.78
CA VAL A 121 -0.72 -3.58 1.92
C VAL A 121 0.23 -2.47 2.34
N LEU A 122 0.32 -1.41 1.54
CA LEU A 122 1.14 -0.22 1.79
C LEU A 122 0.21 0.91 2.23
N PHE A 123 0.54 1.57 3.35
CA PHE A 123 -0.29 2.61 3.93
C PHE A 123 0.55 3.68 4.63
N ASP A 124 -0.05 4.84 4.87
CA ASP A 124 0.58 5.94 5.58
C ASP A 124 0.64 5.67 7.10
N ALA A 125 1.72 5.06 7.55
CA ALA A 125 1.99 4.85 8.97
C ALA A 125 2.45 6.13 9.69
N TYR A 126 2.89 7.17 8.95
CA TYR A 126 3.34 8.43 9.50
C TYR A 126 2.19 9.27 10.02
N GLU A 127 1.03 9.25 9.37
CA GLU A 127 -0.18 9.92 9.88
C GLU A 127 -1.17 8.92 10.50
N HIS A 128 -1.29 7.71 9.95
CA HIS A 128 -2.33 6.73 10.30
C HIS A 128 -1.78 5.45 10.94
N GLY A 129 -0.61 5.52 11.61
CA GLY A 129 0.04 4.35 12.22
C GLY A 129 -0.77 3.62 13.30
N ALA A 130 -1.86 4.21 13.80
CA ALA A 130 -2.77 3.58 14.76
C ALA A 130 -3.91 2.77 14.10
N SER A 131 -4.24 3.06 12.84
CA SER A 131 -5.41 2.50 12.15
C SER A 131 -5.42 0.95 12.10
N PRO A 132 -4.31 0.24 11.78
CA PRO A 132 -4.31 -1.23 11.82
C PRO A 132 -4.53 -1.84 13.21
N ILE A 133 -4.29 -1.08 14.30
CA ILE A 133 -4.43 -1.57 15.67
C ILE A 133 -5.91 -1.70 16.05
N GLU A 134 -6.77 -0.85 15.49
CA GLU A 134 -8.21 -0.86 15.74
C GLU A 134 -8.87 -2.16 15.25
N GLU A 135 -8.31 -2.75 14.20
CA GLU A 135 -8.76 -4.01 13.60
C GLU A 135 -7.69 -5.10 13.69
N ALA A 136 -6.94 -5.14 14.80
CA ALA A 136 -5.78 -6.01 15.00
C ALA A 136 -6.04 -7.51 14.76
N ALA A 137 -7.26 -8.00 14.97
CA ALA A 137 -7.63 -9.39 14.67
C ALA A 137 -7.58 -9.68 13.15
N ALA A 138 -8.06 -8.76 12.32
CA ALA A 138 -7.97 -8.89 10.86
C ALA A 138 -6.51 -8.84 10.38
N VAL A 139 -5.69 -7.98 11.01
CA VAL A 139 -4.24 -7.93 10.76
C VAL A 139 -3.58 -9.25 11.15
N ALA A 140 -4.00 -9.87 12.26
CA ALA A 140 -3.49 -11.17 12.70
C ALA A 140 -3.76 -12.27 11.67
N ASP A 141 -4.99 -12.33 11.16
CA ASP A 141 -5.41 -13.29 10.13
C ASP A 141 -4.67 -13.05 8.80
N PHE A 142 -4.48 -11.79 8.42
CA PHE A 142 -3.71 -11.39 7.24
C PHE A 142 -2.26 -11.85 7.29
N ILE A 143 -1.54 -11.51 8.36
CA ILE A 143 -0.16 -11.99 8.57
C ILE A 143 -0.14 -13.51 8.72
N GLY A 144 -1.17 -14.10 9.35
CA GLY A 144 -1.34 -15.54 9.53
C GLY A 144 -1.36 -16.32 8.22
N ARG A 145 -1.94 -15.75 7.16
CA ARG A 145 -1.97 -16.35 5.81
C ARG A 145 -0.79 -15.94 4.91
N GLY A 146 0.21 -15.23 5.45
CA GLY A 146 1.41 -14.82 4.72
C GLY A 146 1.39 -13.39 4.16
N GLY A 147 0.40 -12.58 4.55
CA GLY A 147 0.32 -11.17 4.17
C GLY A 147 1.40 -10.30 4.82
N MET A 148 1.72 -9.18 4.18
CA MET A 148 2.76 -8.24 4.60
C MET A 148 2.21 -6.81 4.71
N LEU A 149 2.76 -6.03 5.64
CA LEU A 149 2.45 -4.62 5.83
C LEU A 149 3.62 -3.74 5.41
N GLY A 150 3.35 -2.77 4.55
CA GLY A 150 4.26 -1.70 4.16
C GLY A 150 4.00 -0.45 4.99
N TRP A 151 4.86 -0.22 5.98
CA TRP A 151 4.78 0.91 6.88
C TRP A 151 5.38 2.16 6.23
N GLY A 152 4.51 3.01 5.68
CA GLY A 152 4.85 4.32 5.16
C GLY A 152 5.16 5.31 6.26
N ILE A 153 6.33 5.17 6.90
CA ILE A 153 6.70 5.93 8.10
C ILE A 153 7.58 7.14 7.79
N VAL A 154 8.17 7.23 6.60
CA VAL A 154 9.00 8.39 6.21
C VAL A 154 8.13 9.41 5.49
N PRO A 155 7.94 10.64 6.03
CA PRO A 155 7.06 11.62 5.42
C PRO A 155 7.62 12.13 4.09
N VAL A 156 6.70 12.53 3.21
CA VAL A 156 7.03 13.11 1.89
C VAL A 156 6.82 14.62 1.82
N ASP A 157 6.36 15.25 2.91
CA ASP A 157 6.40 16.71 3.02
C ASP A 157 7.85 17.18 3.29
N PRO A 158 8.41 18.12 2.49
CA PRO A 158 9.78 18.61 2.68
C PRO A 158 10.04 19.18 4.08
N GLY A 159 9.06 19.87 4.67
CA GLY A 159 9.17 20.50 5.98
C GLY A 159 9.24 19.46 7.10
N ALA A 160 8.35 18.46 7.06
CA ALA A 160 8.36 17.33 7.99
C ALA A 160 9.64 16.49 7.83
N LEU A 161 9.99 16.12 6.61
CA LEU A 161 11.19 15.30 6.34
C LEU A 161 12.49 15.94 6.85
N ALA A 162 12.59 17.27 6.80
CA ALA A 162 13.75 18.01 7.31
C ALA A 162 13.86 18.00 8.84
N GLN A 163 12.75 17.79 9.56
CA GLN A 163 12.71 17.77 11.03
C GLN A 163 12.85 16.36 11.60
N GLU A 164 12.58 15.34 10.79
CA GLU A 164 12.62 13.95 11.23
C GLU A 164 14.02 13.36 11.37
N ARG A 165 14.12 12.35 12.24
CA ARG A 165 15.36 11.57 12.43
C ARG A 165 15.06 10.08 12.42
N ALA A 166 15.97 9.30 11.85
CA ALA A 166 15.80 7.86 11.70
C ALA A 166 15.59 7.13 13.04
N ASP A 167 16.21 7.58 14.13
CA ASP A 167 16.02 7.00 15.47
C ASP A 167 14.61 7.27 16.02
N LEU A 168 14.04 8.45 15.77
CA LEU A 168 12.69 8.79 16.20
C LEU A 168 11.64 8.01 15.40
N LEU A 169 11.80 7.93 14.08
CA LEU A 169 10.89 7.17 13.23
C LEU A 169 10.98 5.66 13.49
N ALA A 170 12.18 5.13 13.75
CA ALA A 170 12.35 3.73 14.14
C ALA A 170 11.63 3.43 15.46
N HIS A 171 11.83 4.28 16.48
CA HIS A 171 11.15 4.12 17.76
C HIS A 171 9.62 4.23 17.63
N ARG A 172 9.15 5.16 16.79
CA ARG A 172 7.70 5.30 16.50
C ARG A 172 7.13 4.04 15.86
N LEU A 173 7.84 3.44 14.91
CA LEU A 173 7.42 2.19 14.27
C LEU A 173 7.45 1.01 15.26
N GLU A 174 8.48 0.91 16.08
CA GLU A 174 8.60 -0.12 17.14
C GLU A 174 7.41 -0.04 18.10
N MET A 175 7.06 1.16 18.57
CA MET A 175 5.88 1.36 19.42
C MET A 175 4.58 0.93 18.72
N ALA A 176 4.40 1.22 17.43
CA ALA A 176 3.22 0.78 16.69
C ALA A 176 3.15 -0.75 16.58
N VAL A 177 4.28 -1.41 16.33
CA VAL A 177 4.39 -2.88 16.32
C VAL A 177 4.10 -3.46 17.70
N ASP A 178 4.58 -2.85 18.77
CA ASP A 178 4.31 -3.30 20.15
C ASP A 178 2.81 -3.26 20.48
N TYR A 179 2.13 -2.18 20.13
CA TYR A 179 0.69 -2.05 20.33
C TYR A 179 -0.08 -3.06 19.46
N LEU A 180 0.31 -3.22 18.20
CA LEU A 180 -0.31 -4.20 17.31
C LEU A 180 -0.11 -5.63 17.83
N ALA A 181 1.09 -5.99 18.28
CA ALA A 181 1.38 -7.29 18.89
C ALA A 181 0.49 -7.54 20.11
N THR A 182 0.36 -6.54 20.98
CA THR A 182 -0.49 -6.62 22.17
C THR A 182 -1.97 -6.82 21.82
N ALA A 183 -2.47 -6.08 20.83
CA ALA A 183 -3.88 -6.13 20.42
C ALA A 183 -4.23 -7.39 19.60
N SER A 184 -3.32 -7.86 18.76
CA SER A 184 -3.52 -9.03 17.87
C SER A 184 -3.18 -10.37 18.54
N GLY A 185 -2.34 -10.36 19.58
CA GLY A 185 -1.75 -11.56 20.15
C GLY A 185 -0.62 -12.17 19.31
N LEU A 186 -0.16 -11.49 18.25
CA LEU A 186 1.00 -11.90 17.47
C LEU A 186 2.30 -11.63 18.24
N ASP A 187 3.31 -12.46 17.99
CA ASP A 187 4.68 -12.17 18.40
C ASP A 187 5.23 -11.01 17.55
N GLN A 188 5.91 -10.05 18.19
CA GLN A 188 6.48 -8.87 17.51
C GLN A 188 7.39 -9.25 16.34
N ARG A 189 8.18 -10.31 16.48
CA ARG A 189 9.08 -10.76 15.42
C ARG A 189 8.30 -11.19 14.18
N ARG A 190 7.13 -11.82 14.34
CA ARG A 190 6.27 -12.17 13.19
C ARG A 190 5.75 -10.93 12.47
N ILE A 191 5.46 -9.85 13.19
CA ILE A 191 5.04 -8.59 12.57
C ILE A 191 6.22 -7.98 11.81
N PHE A 192 7.41 -7.94 12.42
CA PHE A 192 8.62 -7.43 11.74
C PHE A 192 9.02 -8.25 10.51
N ASP A 193 8.95 -9.58 10.57
CA ASP A 193 9.23 -10.47 9.44
C ASP A 193 8.23 -10.26 8.28
N ALA A 194 7.01 -9.80 8.60
CA ALA A 194 5.96 -9.44 7.65
C ALA A 194 5.93 -7.94 7.30
N SER A 195 6.99 -7.17 7.61
CA SER A 195 7.01 -5.72 7.43
C SER A 195 7.96 -5.24 6.33
N LEU A 196 7.51 -4.23 5.58
CA LEU A 196 8.35 -3.40 4.71
C LEU A 196 8.33 -1.95 5.23
N ILE A 197 9.43 -1.23 5.05
CA ILE A 197 9.53 0.19 5.40
C ILE A 197 9.55 0.99 4.11
N THR A 198 8.65 1.98 4.01
CA THR A 198 8.50 2.83 2.83
C THR A 198 8.29 4.30 3.24
N SER A 199 8.28 5.20 2.25
CA SER A 199 7.72 6.53 2.42
C SER A 199 6.20 6.46 2.62
N SER A 200 5.64 7.47 3.29
CA SER A 200 4.21 7.59 3.57
C SER A 200 3.36 7.68 2.30
N ASP A 201 3.92 8.25 1.23
CA ASP A 201 3.30 8.39 -0.07
C ASP A 201 4.38 8.48 -1.18
N SER A 202 3.98 8.83 -2.40
CA SER A 202 4.84 9.11 -3.54
C SER A 202 5.87 10.22 -3.26
N LEU A 203 7.09 10.01 -3.75
CA LEU A 203 8.17 10.99 -3.69
C LEU A 203 8.09 12.03 -4.82
N SER A 204 7.07 11.98 -5.68
CA SER A 204 6.97 12.83 -6.89
C SER A 204 6.90 14.33 -6.61
N THR A 205 6.54 14.72 -5.38
CA THR A 205 6.45 16.11 -4.93
C THR A 205 7.79 16.67 -4.42
N LEU A 206 8.77 15.79 -4.16
CA LEU A 206 10.08 16.17 -3.64
C LEU A 206 11.07 16.54 -4.75
N SER A 207 12.11 17.30 -4.40
CA SER A 207 13.30 17.40 -5.25
C SER A 207 14.05 16.05 -5.28
N VAL A 208 14.97 15.88 -6.22
CA VAL A 208 15.82 14.68 -6.28
C VAL A 208 16.56 14.46 -4.97
N GLU A 209 17.13 15.53 -4.39
CA GLU A 209 17.82 15.48 -3.10
C GLU A 209 16.88 15.11 -1.95
N GLY A 210 15.65 15.61 -1.97
CA GLY A 210 14.61 15.24 -1.00
C GLY A 210 14.21 13.77 -1.11
N ALA A 211 14.02 13.27 -2.33
CA ALA A 211 13.74 11.85 -2.58
C ALA A 211 14.91 10.95 -2.12
N GLU A 212 16.16 11.32 -2.40
CA GLU A 212 17.34 10.62 -1.91
C GLU A 212 17.45 10.64 -0.39
N GLN A 213 17.07 11.75 0.26
CA GLN A 213 17.00 11.84 1.72
C GLN A 213 15.94 10.88 2.28
N ALA A 214 14.73 10.87 1.72
CA ALA A 214 13.66 9.97 2.15
C ALA A 214 14.05 8.49 2.00
N LEU A 215 14.65 8.11 0.87
CA LEU A 215 15.11 6.74 0.64
C LEU A 215 16.24 6.33 1.60
N ARG A 216 17.19 7.24 1.88
CA ARG A 216 18.22 7.01 2.91
C ARG A 216 17.60 6.85 4.30
N MET A 217 16.56 7.62 4.61
CA MET A 217 15.83 7.51 5.87
C MET A 217 15.17 6.13 6.01
N CYS A 218 14.49 5.64 4.97
CA CYS A 218 13.90 4.29 4.95
C CYS A 218 14.94 3.21 5.25
N ALA A 219 16.10 3.28 4.55
CA ALA A 219 17.19 2.33 4.76
C ALA A 219 17.77 2.41 6.19
N ALA A 220 17.94 3.62 6.72
CA ALA A 220 18.47 3.86 8.05
C ALA A 220 17.55 3.39 9.19
N ILE A 221 16.23 3.45 8.98
CA ILE A 221 15.22 2.88 9.90
C ILE A 221 15.28 1.36 9.84
N SER A 222 15.26 0.77 8.63
CA SER A 222 15.35 -0.68 8.44
C SER A 222 16.58 -1.26 9.11
N GLN A 223 17.75 -0.63 8.95
CA GLN A 223 18.98 -1.10 9.56
C GLN A 223 18.88 -1.09 11.10
N ARG A 224 18.38 -0.01 11.69
CA ARG A 224 18.23 0.11 13.16
C ARG A 224 17.32 -0.98 13.73
N LEU A 225 16.18 -1.22 13.11
CA LEU A 225 15.23 -2.24 13.58
C LEU A 225 15.81 -3.65 13.43
N ARG A 226 16.54 -3.92 12.34
CA ARG A 226 17.25 -5.20 12.19
C ARG A 226 18.30 -5.41 13.28
N GLU A 227 19.08 -4.39 13.61
CA GLU A 227 20.08 -4.45 14.68
C GLU A 227 19.43 -4.62 16.07
N ALA A 228 18.36 -3.87 16.36
CA ALA A 228 17.68 -3.89 17.65
C ALA A 228 16.98 -5.23 17.95
N HIS A 229 16.35 -5.84 16.94
CA HIS A 229 15.57 -7.07 17.10
C HIS A 229 16.27 -8.34 16.54
N GLY A 230 17.52 -8.23 16.07
CA GLY A 230 18.28 -9.35 15.51
C GLY A 230 17.63 -9.96 14.27
N LEU A 231 17.05 -9.11 13.42
CA LEU A 231 16.45 -9.51 12.14
C LEU A 231 17.58 -9.62 11.09
N GLY A 232 17.49 -10.60 10.19
CA GLY A 232 18.53 -10.90 9.19
C GLY A 232 18.70 -9.84 8.11
#